data_AF-A0A2N3G772-F1
#
_entry.id   AF-A0A2N3G772-F1
#
_cell.length_a   1.000
_cell.length_b   1.000
_cell.length_c   1.000
_cell.angle_alpha   90.00
_cell.angle_beta   90.00
_cell.angle_gamma   90.00
#
_symmetry.space_group_name_H-M   'P 1'
#
loop_
_entity.id
_entity.type
_entity.pdbx_description
1 polymer ?
#
loop_
_entity_poly.entity_id
_entity_poly.type
_entity_poly.pdbx_seq_one_letter_code
_entity_poly.pdbx_strand_id
1 'polypeptide(L)'
;MDIVYTYSHLGGEEILMVRYPEHDQEICDVISEIENPGRNKESLEKTKTGKMLYAPKELNNLFTTGFCKRGWSEIRDYYDIELPDYPCVVKGAFKQCDFRRDKISVEVQFGGLRHSIPYKIRVCKCYGFHLPTASPFLHSQV
;
A
#
# COMPACT_ATOMS: atom_id res chain seq x y z
N MET A 1 -16.03 -2.56 -7.52
CA MET A 1 -16.11 -3.32 -6.23
C MET A 1 -16.71 -2.42 -5.16
N ASP A 2 -17.20 -2.98 -4.04
CA ASP A 2 -17.77 -2.20 -2.94
C ASP A 2 -16.86 -2.19 -1.71
N ILE A 3 -16.79 -1.03 -1.04
CA ILE A 3 -16.11 -0.88 0.26
C ILE A 3 -17.06 -1.38 1.34
N VAL A 4 -16.74 -2.53 1.94
CA VAL A 4 -17.59 -3.13 3.00
C VAL A 4 -17.24 -2.59 4.39
N TYR A 5 -15.99 -2.20 4.61
CA TYR A 5 -15.52 -1.75 5.92
C TYR A 5 -14.28 -0.86 5.79
N THR A 6 -14.25 0.20 6.60
CA THR A 6 -13.10 1.09 6.73
C THR A 6 -12.62 1.11 8.18
N TYR A 7 -11.31 1.21 8.38
CA TYR A 7 -10.69 1.36 9.69
C TYR A 7 -9.68 2.49 9.67
N SER A 8 -9.95 3.54 10.45
CA SER A 8 -9.03 4.66 10.64
C SER A 8 -8.10 4.39 11.81
N HIS A 9 -6.82 4.16 11.54
CA HIS A 9 -5.78 4.10 12.56
C HIS A 9 -5.19 5.50 12.75
N LEU A 10 -5.14 5.99 14.00
CA LEU A 10 -4.58 7.31 14.36
C LEU A 10 -5.18 8.49 13.56
N GLY A 11 -6.46 8.40 13.17
CA GLY A 11 -7.13 9.47 12.43
C GLY A 11 -6.72 9.57 10.95
N GLY A 12 -6.13 8.53 10.37
CA GLY A 12 -5.62 8.57 8.99
C GLY A 12 -6.72 8.72 7.93
N GLU A 13 -7.95 8.30 8.19
CA GLU A 13 -9.11 8.58 7.33
C GLU A 13 -9.45 10.05 7.31
N GLU A 14 -9.60 10.65 8.47
CA GLU A 14 -9.93 12.04 8.69
C GLU A 14 -8.87 12.96 8.09
N ILE A 15 -7.58 12.62 8.26
CA ILE A 15 -6.48 13.37 7.64
C ILE A 15 -6.57 13.29 6.11
N LEU A 16 -6.91 12.12 5.55
CA LEU A 16 -7.02 11.95 4.10
C LEU A 16 -8.20 12.77 3.56
N MET A 17 -9.37 12.67 4.18
CA MET A 17 -10.57 13.42 3.78
C MET A 17 -10.38 14.95 3.89
N VAL A 18 -9.70 15.43 4.94
CA VAL A 18 -9.55 16.88 5.18
C VAL A 18 -8.39 17.48 4.39
N ARG A 19 -7.24 16.79 4.32
CA ARG A 19 -6.02 17.36 3.72
C ARG A 19 -5.77 16.91 2.29
N TYR A 20 -6.34 15.78 1.88
CA TYR A 20 -6.13 15.15 0.58
C TYR A 20 -7.44 14.58 0.00
N PRO A 21 -8.52 15.38 -0.08
CA PRO A 21 -9.83 14.90 -0.54
C PRO A 21 -9.79 14.35 -1.97
N GLU A 22 -8.94 14.90 -2.83
CA GLU A 22 -8.75 14.41 -4.20
C GLU A 22 -8.19 12.97 -4.22
N HIS A 23 -7.17 12.69 -3.39
CA HIS A 23 -6.60 11.34 -3.28
C HIS A 23 -7.60 10.35 -2.66
N ASP A 24 -8.39 10.79 -1.68
CA ASP A 24 -9.46 9.98 -1.09
C ASP A 24 -10.50 9.58 -2.14
N GLN A 25 -10.97 10.55 -2.92
CA GLN A 25 -11.92 10.31 -4.00
C GLN A 25 -11.33 9.37 -5.06
N GLU A 26 -10.08 9.57 -5.47
CA GLU A 26 -9.44 8.70 -6.45
C GLU A 26 -9.32 7.26 -5.98
N ILE A 27 -9.00 7.03 -4.70
CA ILE A 27 -8.94 5.69 -4.12
C ILE A 27 -10.34 5.04 -4.18
N CYS A 28 -11.37 5.78 -3.76
CA CYS A 28 -12.75 5.30 -3.83
C CYS A 28 -13.17 4.99 -5.27
N ASP A 29 -12.85 5.87 -6.21
CA ASP A 29 -13.16 5.71 -7.63
C ASP A 29 -12.50 4.45 -8.21
N VAL A 30 -11.20 4.25 -7.95
CA VAL A 30 -10.49 3.04 -8.39
C VAL A 30 -11.16 1.78 -7.84
N ILE A 31 -11.51 1.75 -6.55
CA ILE A 31 -12.18 0.59 -5.95
C ILE A 31 -13.54 0.35 -6.62
N SER A 32 -14.31 1.40 -6.87
CA SER A 32 -15.64 1.30 -7.49
C SER A 32 -15.58 0.80 -8.94
N GLU A 33 -14.64 1.30 -9.74
CA GLU A 33 -14.46 0.99 -11.16
C GLU A 33 -14.00 -0.44 -11.43
N ILE A 34 -13.37 -1.09 -10.45
CA ILE A 34 -12.87 -2.45 -10.64
C ILE A 34 -14.06 -3.41 -10.69
N GLU A 35 -14.33 -3.88 -11.90
CA GLU A 35 -15.27 -4.96 -12.14
C GLU A 35 -14.75 -6.26 -11.54
N ASN A 36 -15.67 -7.09 -11.05
CA ASN A 36 -15.31 -8.38 -10.52
C ASN A 36 -15.02 -9.35 -11.68
N PRO A 37 -13.76 -9.80 -11.89
CA PRO A 37 -13.41 -10.71 -12.99
C PRO A 37 -14.03 -12.11 -12.83
N GLY A 38 -14.71 -12.37 -11.70
CA GLY A 38 -15.32 -13.65 -11.41
C GLY A 38 -14.31 -14.66 -10.87
N ARG A 39 -14.81 -15.88 -10.61
CA ARG A 39 -13.99 -16.98 -10.11
C ARG A 39 -13.49 -17.80 -11.28
N ASN A 40 -12.33 -17.45 -11.81
CA ASN A 40 -11.74 -18.07 -13.00
C ASN A 40 -10.45 -18.86 -12.71
N LYS A 41 -9.99 -18.88 -11.45
CA LYS A 41 -8.84 -19.66 -11.03
C LYS A 41 -9.30 -20.97 -10.39
N GLU A 42 -8.98 -22.09 -11.03
CA GLU A 42 -9.16 -23.40 -10.41
C GLU A 42 -8.15 -23.58 -9.26
N SER A 43 -8.66 -24.03 -8.10
CA SER A 43 -7.84 -24.28 -6.93
C SER A 43 -7.07 -25.60 -7.07
N LEU A 44 -5.75 -25.51 -6.91
CA LEU A 44 -4.83 -26.66 -6.83
C LEU A 44 -4.49 -27.05 -5.37
N GLU A 45 -5.07 -26.35 -4.38
CA GLU A 45 -4.88 -26.71 -2.96
C GLU A 45 -5.52 -28.05 -2.66
N LYS A 46 -4.78 -28.98 -2.04
CA LYS A 46 -5.25 -30.33 -1.70
C LYS A 46 -6.60 -30.35 -0.95
N THR A 47 -6.89 -29.31 -0.17
CA THR A 47 -8.13 -29.19 0.63
C THR A 47 -9.29 -28.53 -0.14
N LYS A 48 -9.05 -27.98 -1.32
CA LYS A 48 -10.02 -27.23 -2.13
C LYS A 48 -9.93 -27.55 -3.63
N THR A 49 -9.37 -28.70 -4.01
CA THR A 49 -9.17 -29.08 -5.42
C THR A 49 -10.47 -28.95 -6.22
N GLY A 50 -10.39 -28.31 -7.39
CA GLY A 50 -11.54 -28.14 -8.31
C GLY A 50 -12.50 -27.00 -7.96
N LYS A 51 -12.28 -26.26 -6.86
CA LYS A 51 -13.08 -25.04 -6.59
C LYS A 51 -12.56 -23.87 -7.44
N MET A 52 -13.48 -23.18 -8.11
CA MET A 52 -13.20 -21.91 -8.75
C MET A 52 -13.05 -20.81 -7.69
N LEU A 53 -11.93 -20.09 -7.72
CA LEU A 53 -11.56 -18.99 -6.84
C LEU A 53 -11.30 -17.73 -7.66
N TYR A 54 -11.30 -16.56 -7.01
CA TYR A 54 -10.82 -15.35 -7.66
C TYR A 54 -9.31 -15.45 -7.92
N ALA A 55 -8.87 -15.00 -9.10
CA ALA A 55 -7.47 -14.90 -9.44
C ALA A 55 -6.86 -13.63 -8.81
N PRO A 56 -6.00 -13.74 -7.77
CA PRO A 56 -5.41 -12.56 -7.13
C PRO A 56 -4.54 -11.74 -8.10
N LYS A 57 -3.90 -12.42 -9.06
CA LYS A 57 -3.06 -11.81 -10.08
C LYS A 57 -3.86 -10.87 -10.99
N GLU A 58 -5.06 -11.28 -11.40
CA GLU A 58 -5.90 -10.46 -12.26
C GLU A 58 -6.46 -9.26 -11.51
N LEU A 59 -6.90 -9.47 -10.27
CA LEU A 59 -7.31 -8.36 -9.40
C LEU A 59 -6.15 -7.37 -9.22
N ASN A 60 -4.96 -7.83 -8.87
CA ASN A 60 -3.78 -6.96 -8.75
C ASN A 60 -3.55 -6.14 -10.04
N ASN A 61 -3.63 -6.78 -11.22
CA ASN A 61 -3.48 -6.08 -12.49
C ASN A 61 -4.56 -5.00 -12.71
N LEU A 62 -5.82 -5.28 -12.37
CA LEU A 62 -6.91 -4.30 -12.46
C LEU A 62 -6.66 -3.09 -11.56
N PHE A 63 -6.21 -3.33 -10.32
CA PHE A 63 -5.81 -2.25 -9.41
C PHE A 63 -4.62 -1.47 -9.96
N THR A 64 -3.58 -2.15 -10.47
CA THR A 64 -2.43 -1.48 -11.08
C THR A 64 -2.86 -0.58 -12.24
N THR A 65 -3.70 -1.06 -13.15
CA THR A 65 -4.20 -0.24 -14.26
C THR A 65 -5.03 0.95 -13.76
N GLY A 66 -5.93 0.73 -12.80
CA GLY A 66 -6.79 1.78 -12.24
C GLY A 66 -6.00 2.91 -11.56
N PHE A 67 -4.98 2.54 -10.78
CA PHE A 67 -4.10 3.48 -10.09
C PHE A 67 -3.14 4.18 -11.05
N CYS A 68 -2.47 3.45 -11.97
CA CYS A 68 -1.56 4.06 -12.94
C CYS A 68 -2.25 5.04 -13.89
N LYS A 69 -3.51 4.78 -14.28
CA LYS A 69 -4.32 5.72 -15.07
C LYS A 69 -4.50 7.07 -14.37
N ARG A 70 -4.46 7.07 -13.04
CA ARG A 70 -4.55 8.25 -12.17
C ARG A 70 -3.16 8.72 -11.70
N GLY A 71 -2.08 8.36 -12.40
CA GLY A 71 -0.75 8.86 -12.08
C GLY A 71 -0.12 8.33 -10.78
N TRP A 72 -0.69 7.27 -10.18
CA TRP A 72 -0.04 6.59 -9.07
C TRP A 72 1.07 5.66 -9.60
N SER A 73 2.20 5.62 -8.90
CA SER A 73 3.36 4.84 -9.32
C SER A 73 3.94 4.03 -8.18
N GLU A 74 4.59 2.92 -8.51
CA GLU A 74 5.40 2.17 -7.55
C GLU A 74 6.58 3.01 -7.07
N ILE A 75 6.91 2.89 -5.78
CA ILE A 75 8.14 3.45 -5.24
C ILE A 75 8.91 2.40 -4.46
N ARG A 76 10.24 2.49 -4.56
CA ARG A 76 11.17 1.78 -3.70
C ARG A 76 12.13 2.78 -3.06
N ASP A 77 12.05 2.88 -1.74
CA ASP A 77 12.88 3.77 -0.94
C ASP A 77 14.01 2.98 -0.29
N TYR A 78 15.26 3.32 -0.61
CA TYR A 78 16.45 2.60 -0.17
C TYR A 78 17.12 3.32 0.99
N TYR A 79 17.54 2.57 2.00
CA TYR A 79 18.21 3.07 3.18
C TYR A 79 19.14 2.00 3.78
N ASP A 80 20.11 2.46 4.55
CA ASP A 80 20.94 1.56 5.35
C ASP A 80 20.38 1.48 6.77
N ILE A 81 20.41 0.29 7.37
CA ILE A 81 19.98 0.09 8.76
C ILE A 81 21.22 0.05 9.64
N GLU A 82 21.32 1.02 10.52
CA GLU A 82 22.33 1.12 11.57
C GLU A 82 21.63 0.94 12.92
N LEU A 83 22.18 0.06 13.76
CA LEU A 83 21.69 -0.17 15.12
C LEU A 83 22.68 0.45 16.11
N PRO A 84 22.21 1.18 17.13
CA PRO A 84 23.08 1.66 18.20
C PRO A 84 23.85 0.51 18.84
N ASP A 85 25.14 0.72 19.10
CA ASP A 85 26.04 -0.25 19.72
C ASP A 85 26.19 -1.59 18.96
N TYR A 86 25.86 -1.61 17.66
CA TYR A 86 26.06 -2.77 16.79
C TYR A 86 27.05 -2.46 15.67
N PRO A 87 28.11 -3.26 15.48
CA PRO A 87 29.18 -2.94 14.52
C PRO A 87 28.78 -3.16 13.06
N CYS A 88 27.65 -3.83 12.79
CA CYS A 88 27.23 -4.12 11.43
C CYS A 88 26.20 -3.10 10.92
N VAL A 89 26.33 -2.77 9.63
CA VAL A 89 25.35 -1.98 8.90
C VAL A 89 24.72 -2.87 7.84
N VAL A 90 23.38 -2.94 7.83
CA VAL A 90 22.65 -3.62 6.76
C VAL A 90 22.52 -2.63 5.60
N LYS A 91 23.38 -2.80 4.59
CA LYS A 91 23.42 -1.93 3.41
C LYS A 91 22.29 -2.25 2.42
N GLY A 92 21.73 -1.21 1.82
CA GLY A 92 20.77 -1.33 0.72
C GLY A 92 19.45 -2.00 1.10
N ALA A 93 19.02 -1.86 2.35
CA ALA A 93 17.66 -2.20 2.73
C ALA A 93 16.68 -1.28 1.98
N PHE A 94 15.45 -1.73 1.79
CA PHE A 94 14.45 -0.89 1.15
C PHE A 94 13.04 -1.19 1.64
N LYS A 95 12.18 -0.18 1.48
CA LYS A 95 10.73 -0.33 1.56
C LYS A 95 10.13 -0.08 0.19
N GLN A 96 9.22 -0.96 -0.21
CA GLN A 96 8.47 -0.81 -1.46
C GLN A 96 7.00 -0.56 -1.14
N CYS A 97 6.39 0.35 -1.88
CA CYS A 97 4.94 0.56 -1.88
C CYS A 97 4.44 0.51 -3.32
N ASP A 98 3.35 -0.23 -3.54
CA ASP A 98 2.82 -0.51 -4.89
C ASP A 98 2.31 0.75 -5.58
N PHE A 99 1.63 1.62 -4.83
CA PHE A 99 1.02 2.84 -5.36
C PHE A 99 1.34 4.02 -4.45
N ARG A 100 2.09 4.98 -4.95
CA ARG A 100 2.35 6.26 -4.28
C ARG A 100 1.92 7.41 -5.18
N ARG A 101 1.28 8.41 -4.56
CA ARG A 101 1.03 9.72 -5.15
C ARG A 101 1.22 10.79 -4.07
N ASP A 102 2.10 11.75 -4.35
CA ASP A 102 2.51 12.79 -3.40
C ASP A 102 2.97 12.22 -2.05
N LYS A 103 2.18 12.47 -0.99
CA LYS A 103 2.44 12.04 0.39
C LYS A 103 1.61 10.83 0.81
N ILE A 104 0.82 10.27 -0.11
CA ILE A 104 -0.09 9.16 0.14
C ILE A 104 0.42 7.90 -0.55
N SER A 105 0.40 6.80 0.19
CA SER A 105 0.69 5.47 -0.32
C SER A 105 -0.50 4.55 -0.11
N VAL A 106 -0.74 3.66 -1.07
CA VAL A 106 -1.78 2.63 -1.05
C VAL A 106 -1.13 1.29 -1.35
N GLU A 107 -1.52 0.27 -0.58
CA GLU A 107 -1.11 -1.12 -0.79
C GLU A 107 -2.37 -1.95 -1.06
N VAL A 108 -2.29 -2.86 -2.03
CA VAL A 108 -3.41 -3.73 -2.39
C VAL A 108 -3.00 -5.17 -2.11
N GLN A 109 -3.65 -5.80 -1.13
CA GLN A 109 -3.26 -7.13 -0.67
C GLN A 109 -4.34 -8.17 -0.95
N PHE A 110 -4.11 -9.00 -1.96
CA PHE A 110 -4.89 -10.22 -2.20
C PHE A 110 -4.08 -11.46 -1.81
N GLY A 111 -3.89 -11.63 -0.51
CA GLY A 111 -3.19 -12.78 0.06
C GLY A 111 -3.29 -12.77 1.58
N GLY A 112 -3.45 -13.94 2.20
CA GLY A 112 -3.54 -14.05 3.65
C GLY A 112 -2.17 -13.98 4.34
N LEU A 113 -2.13 -13.41 5.54
CA LEU A 113 -1.39 -14.09 6.63
C LEU A 113 -2.12 -15.42 6.82
N ARG A 114 -1.43 -16.56 6.74
CA ARG A 114 -1.93 -17.91 7.11
C ARG A 114 -3.42 -17.94 7.50
N HIS A 115 -4.30 -18.20 6.52
CA HIS A 115 -5.74 -18.44 6.66
C HIS A 115 -6.68 -17.23 6.82
N SER A 116 -7.56 -17.11 5.82
CA SER A 116 -8.93 -16.58 5.88
C SER A 116 -9.18 -15.14 6.36
N ILE A 117 -8.74 -14.16 5.58
CA ILE A 117 -9.51 -12.92 5.48
C ILE A 117 -9.87 -12.73 3.99
N PRO A 118 -11.17 -12.64 3.64
CA PRO A 118 -11.57 -12.32 2.27
C PRO A 118 -11.04 -10.93 1.92
N TYR A 119 -10.29 -10.85 0.81
CA TYR A 119 -9.95 -9.65 0.04
C TYR A 119 -9.95 -8.34 0.85
N LYS A 120 -8.95 -8.18 1.74
CA LYS A 120 -8.77 -6.94 2.48
C LYS A 120 -7.90 -5.99 1.66
N ILE A 121 -8.52 -4.98 1.03
CA ILE A 121 -7.78 -3.81 0.58
C ILE A 121 -7.29 -3.11 1.84
N ARG A 122 -6.01 -3.27 2.17
CA ARG A 122 -5.39 -2.54 3.27
C ARG A 122 -4.81 -1.27 2.69
N VAL A 123 -5.56 -0.17 2.75
CA VAL A 123 -4.98 1.15 2.53
C VAL A 123 -4.04 1.45 3.70
N CYS A 124 -2.78 1.04 3.56
CA CYS A 124 -1.72 1.28 4.53
C CYS A 124 -1.25 2.73 4.36
N LYS A 125 -1.87 3.66 5.08
CA LYS A 125 -1.51 5.08 5.06
C LYS A 125 -0.17 5.27 5.78
N CYS A 126 0.92 5.20 5.03
CA CYS A 126 2.23 5.57 5.53
C CYS A 126 2.47 7.05 5.28
N TYR A 127 2.39 7.88 6.32
CA TYR A 127 2.93 9.23 6.28
C TYR A 127 4.46 9.14 6.32
N GLY A 128 5.07 9.07 5.14
CA GLY A 128 6.49 9.38 5.02
C GLY A 128 6.68 10.87 5.21
N PHE A 129 6.93 11.33 6.44
CA PHE A 129 7.66 12.58 6.61
C PHE A 129 9.05 12.31 6.04
N HIS A 130 9.28 12.76 4.80
CA HIS A 130 10.64 12.96 4.33
C HIS A 130 11.21 14.04 5.24
N LEU A 131 11.85 13.63 6.33
CA LEU A 131 12.63 14.55 7.14
C LEU A 131 13.72 15.04 6.18
N PRO A 132 13.78 16.35 5.87
CA PRO A 132 14.96 16.87 5.20
C PRO A 132 16.13 16.45 6.09
N THR A 133 17.10 15.78 5.47
CA THR A 133 18.34 15.37 6.14
C THR A 133 18.84 16.54 6.96
N ALA A 134 18.89 16.35 8.27
CA ALA A 134 19.41 17.35 9.19
C ALA A 134 20.83 17.69 8.74
N SER A 135 21.03 18.89 8.21
CA SER A 135 22.36 19.49 8.10
C SER A 135 22.87 19.73 9.53
N PRO A 136 23.99 19.12 9.94
CA PRO A 136 24.55 19.40 11.24
C PRO A 136 25.40 20.68 11.15
N PHE A 137 25.32 21.51 12.19
CA PHE A 137 26.16 22.68 12.46
C PHE A 137 25.89 23.97 11.67
N LEU A 138 25.17 24.90 12.30
CA LEU A 138 25.71 26.24 12.49
C LEU A 138 25.61 26.61 13.98
N HIS A 139 26.78 26.74 14.60
CA HIS A 139 26.95 27.21 15.97
C HIS A 139 26.50 28.67 16.12
N SER A 140 25.98 28.94 17.32
CA SER A 140 25.71 30.21 17.95
C SER A 140 26.55 31.41 17.50
N GLN A 141 25.88 32.52 17.20
CA GLN A 141 26.37 33.84 17.58
C GLN A 141 25.37 34.48 18.55
N VAL A 142 25.80 34.56 19.81
CA VAL A 142 25.44 35.62 20.77
C VAL A 142 26.77 36.23 21.19
#